data_AF-A0A1T4KWC0-F1
#
_entry.id   AF-A0A1T4KWC0-F1
#
_cell.length_a   1.000
_cell.length_b   1.000
_cell.length_c   1.000
_cell.angle_alpha   90.00
_cell.angle_beta   90.00
_cell.angle_gamma   90.00
#
_symmetry.space_group_name_H-M   'P 1'
#
loop_
_entity.id
_entity.type
_entity.pdbx_description
1 polymer ?
#
loop_
_entity_poly.entity_id
_entity_poly.type
_entity_poly.pdbx_seq_one_letter_code
_entity_poly.pdbx_strand_id
1 'polypeptide(L)' 'MSLSENNSENKIPPENSGSFEYNFSGREIKLLARFLRKNQSQIPSGLENFSRKVELYIYSLMSIDEVEKFFRTED' A
#
# COMPACT_ATOMS: atom_id res chain seq x y z
N MET A 1 1.95 50.62 -5.22
CA MET A 1 2.47 49.48 -4.44
C MET A 1 1.32 48.51 -4.27
N SER A 2 1.30 47.43 -5.05
CA SER A 2 0.25 46.41 -5.01
C SER A 2 0.61 45.39 -3.93
N LEU A 3 -0.30 45.19 -2.98
CA LEU A 3 -0.19 44.19 -1.92
C LEU A 3 -0.20 42.81 -2.56
N SER A 4 0.89 42.06 -2.39
CA SER A 4 1.00 40.66 -2.80
C SER A 4 0.07 39.79 -1.97
N GLU A 5 -0.87 39.12 -2.63
CA GLU A 5 -1.64 38.00 -2.11
C GLU A 5 -0.69 36.83 -1.84
N ASN A 6 -0.19 36.73 -0.61
CA ASN A 6 0.49 35.53 -0.14
C ASN A 6 -0.55 34.66 0.58
N ASN A 7 -1.30 33.88 -0.20
CA ASN A 7 -2.04 32.71 0.29
C ASN A 7 -1.03 31.63 0.70
N SER A 8 -0.42 31.80 1.87
CA SER A 8 0.08 30.65 2.62
C SER A 8 -1.10 30.04 3.36
N GLU A 9 -1.88 29.23 2.64
CA GLU A 9 -2.68 28.19 3.28
C GLU A 9 -1.71 27.30 4.07
N ASN A 10 -1.48 27.66 5.33
CA ASN A 10 -0.93 26.76 6.32
C ASN A 10 -1.94 25.61 6.46
N LYS A 11 -1.81 24.59 5.60
CA LYS A 11 -2.56 23.34 5.73
C LYS A 11 -2.17 22.75 7.08
N ILE A 12 -3.08 22.92 8.03
CA ILE A 12 -3.07 22.30 9.35
C ILE A 12 -2.79 20.80 9.12
N PRO A 13 -1.74 20.22 9.72
CA PRO A 13 -1.56 18.77 9.69
C PRO A 13 -2.83 18.13 10.27
N PRO A 14 -3.45 17.13 9.62
CA PRO A 14 -4.66 16.53 10.15
C PRO A 14 -4.41 15.97 11.55
N GLU A 15 -5.34 16.23 12.48
CA GLU A 15 -5.21 16.13 13.96
C GLU A 15 -4.84 14.75 14.55
N ASN A 16 -4.44 13.75 13.75
CA ASN A 16 -4.06 12.41 14.22
C ASN A 16 -2.91 11.81 13.39
N SER A 17 -1.78 12.50 13.34
CA SER A 17 -0.56 11.97 12.74
C SER A 17 0.10 10.98 13.72
N GLY A 18 -0.20 9.69 13.57
CA GLY A 18 0.43 8.61 14.34
C GLY A 18 1.45 7.84 13.50
N SER A 19 2.62 7.52 14.06
CA SER A 19 3.56 6.58 13.46
C SER A 19 3.35 5.17 14.02
N PHE A 20 3.44 4.17 13.15
CA PHE A 20 3.38 2.77 13.52
C PHE A 20 4.38 2.01 12.67
N GLU A 21 5.31 1.32 13.31
CA GLU A 21 6.33 0.50 12.65
C GLU A 21 6.07 -0.98 12.95
N TYR A 22 6.01 -1.77 11.88
CA TYR A 22 5.89 -3.22 11.97
C TYR A 22 6.72 -3.86 10.88
N ASN A 23 7.55 -4.84 11.26
CA ASN A 23 8.40 -5.57 10.35
C ASN A 23 7.78 -6.92 10.03
N PHE A 24 7.20 -7.04 8.83
CA PHE A 24 6.63 -8.30 8.36
C PHE A 24 7.72 -9.33 8.06
N SER A 25 7.51 -10.56 8.49
CA SER A 25 8.26 -11.71 7.99
C SER A 25 7.90 -12.00 6.53
N GLY A 26 8.80 -12.61 5.77
CA GLY A 26 8.53 -12.97 4.37
C GLY A 26 7.29 -13.88 4.20
N ARG A 27 6.95 -14.67 5.21
CA ARG A 27 5.71 -15.48 5.23
C ARG A 27 4.47 -14.61 5.34
N GLU A 28 4.49 -13.61 6.23
CA GLU A 28 3.35 -12.70 6.42
C GLU A 28 3.11 -11.85 5.19
N ILE A 29 4.17 -11.34 4.54
CA ILE A 29 4.04 -10.56 3.31
C ILE A 29 3.35 -11.40 2.21
N LYS A 30 3.74 -12.67 2.08
CA LYS A 30 3.09 -13.60 1.14
C LYS A 30 1.61 -13.83 1.49
N LEU A 31 1.29 -14.09 2.75
CA LEU A 31 -0.10 -14.27 3.19
C LEU A 31 -0.93 -13.01 2.94
N LEU A 32 -0.38 -11.85 3.27
CA LEU A 32 -1.02 -10.55 3.08
C LEU A 32 -1.27 -10.27 1.59
N ALA A 33 -0.29 -10.49 0.71
CA ALA A 33 -0.44 -10.32 -0.72
C ALA A 33 -1.52 -11.24 -1.32
N ARG A 34 -1.55 -12.52 -0.90
CA ARG A 34 -2.62 -13.45 -1.29
C ARG A 34 -3.99 -12.98 -0.83
N PHE A 35 -4.10 -12.55 0.42
CA PHE A 35 -5.34 -12.05 1.00
C PHE A 35 -5.86 -10.83 0.22
N LEU A 36 -5.00 -9.84 -0.02
CA LEU A 36 -5.35 -8.63 -0.76
C LEU A 36 -5.78 -8.94 -2.19
N ARG A 37 -5.08 -9.87 -2.87
CA ARG A 37 -5.44 -10.30 -4.22
C ARG A 37 -6.79 -11.01 -4.27
N LYS A 38 -7.04 -11.98 -3.35
CA LYS A 38 -8.32 -12.71 -3.26
C LYS A 38 -9.50 -11.77 -2.95
N ASN A 39 -9.26 -10.70 -2.20
CA ASN A 39 -10.29 -9.76 -1.76
C ASN A 39 -10.23 -8.42 -2.48
N GLN A 40 -9.63 -8.35 -3.68
CA GLN A 40 -9.40 -7.08 -4.38
C GLN A 40 -10.67 -6.26 -4.58
N SER A 41 -11.81 -6.92 -4.82
CA SER A 41 -13.12 -6.26 -4.97
C SER A 41 -13.73 -5.75 -3.65
N GLN A 42 -13.18 -6.14 -2.51
CA GLN A 42 -13.66 -5.81 -1.16
C GLN A 42 -12.69 -4.88 -0.41
N ILE A 43 -11.61 -4.42 -1.04
CA ILE A 43 -10.67 -3.49 -0.40
C ILE A 43 -11.36 -2.14 -0.18
N PRO A 44 -11.43 -1.64 1.06
CA PRO A 44 -12.01 -0.33 1.36
C PRO A 44 -11.28 0.81 0.66
N SER A 45 -12.04 1.86 0.33
CA SER A 45 -11.47 3.11 -0.16
C SER A 45 -10.48 3.70 0.84
N GLY A 46 -9.27 4.02 0.39
CA GLY A 46 -8.16 4.49 1.23
C GLY A 46 -7.06 3.45 1.46
N LEU A 47 -7.31 2.16 1.18
CA LEU A 47 -6.32 1.10 1.32
C LEU A 47 -5.73 0.61 -0.01
N GLU A 48 -6.10 1.21 -1.14
CA GLU A 48 -5.64 0.80 -2.47
C GLU A 48 -4.14 1.01 -2.63
N ASN A 49 -3.61 2.12 -2.11
CA ASN A 49 -2.18 2.41 -2.19
C ASN A 49 -1.36 1.44 -1.32
N PHE A 50 -1.88 1.09 -0.14
CA PHE A 50 -1.28 0.05 0.69
C PHE A 50 -1.27 -1.29 -0.04
N SER A 51 -2.42 -1.70 -0.58
CA SER A 51 -2.54 -2.96 -1.32
C SER A 51 -1.57 -3.03 -2.51
N ARG A 52 -1.50 -1.96 -3.30
CA ARG A 52 -0.59 -1.86 -4.45
C ARG A 52 0.88 -1.93 -4.02
N LYS A 53 1.25 -1.29 -2.91
CA LYS A 53 2.63 -1.34 -2.39
C LYS A 53 3.03 -2.74 -1.97
N VAL A 54 2.14 -3.48 -1.29
CA VAL A 54 2.39 -4.86 -0.90
C VAL A 54 2.58 -5.75 -2.13
N GLU A 55 1.73 -5.58 -3.16
CA GLU A 55 1.82 -6.33 -4.42
C GLU A 55 3.12 -6.04 -5.18
N LEU A 56 3.47 -4.76 -5.35
CA LEU A 56 4.73 -4.35 -5.99
C LEU A 56 5.96 -4.86 -5.24
N TYR A 57 5.92 -4.87 -3.91
CA TYR A 57 7.00 -5.41 -3.10
C TYR A 57 7.19 -6.91 -3.36
N ILE A 58 6.11 -7.68 -3.42
CA ILE A 58 6.15 -9.10 -3.79
C ILE A 58 6.73 -9.31 -5.19
N TYR A 59 6.34 -8.49 -6.16
CA TYR A 59 6.89 -8.55 -7.52
C TYR A 59 8.38 -8.17 -7.57
N SER A 60 8.87 -7.34 -6.64
CA SER A 60 10.30 -7.00 -6.57
C SER A 60 11.18 -8.12 -5.99
N LEU A 61 10.58 -9.03 -5.22
CA LEU A 61 11.30 -10.13 -4.55
C LEU A 61 11.35 -11.42 -5.36
N MET A 62 10.52 -11.56 -6.39
CA MET A 62 10.33 -12.79 -7.15
C MET A 62 10.42 -12.52 -8.65
N SER A 63 10.91 -13.48 -9.40
CA SER A 63 10.81 -13.47 -10.86
C SER A 63 9.35 -13.53 -11.31
N ILE A 64 9.08 -13.11 -12.54
CA ILE A 64 7.73 -13.13 -13.13
C ILE A 64 7.13 -14.55 -13.04
N ASP A 65 7.90 -15.59 -13.36
CA ASP A 65 7.44 -16.99 -13.29
C ASP A 65 7.06 -17.42 -11.87
N GLU A 66 7.82 -16.99 -10.87
CA GLU A 66 7.55 -17.28 -9.46
C GLU A 66 6.30 -16.56 -8.97
N VAL A 67 6.14 -15.30 -9.37
CA VAL A 67 4.95 -14.49 -9.09
C VAL A 67 3.71 -15.12 -9.71
N GLU A 68 3.78 -15.51 -10.98
CA GLU A 68 2.67 -16.15 -11.66
C GLU A 68 2.26 -17.45 -10.97
N LYS A 69 3.23 -18.30 -10.61
CA LYS A 69 2.96 -19.52 -9.83
C LYS A 69 2.34 -19.17 -8.47
N PHE A 70 2.85 -18.15 -7.80
CA PHE A 70 2.40 -17.71 -6.49
C PHE A 70 0.94 -17.28 -6.46
N PHE A 71 0.47 -16.59 -7.51
CA PHE A 71 -0.91 -16.11 -7.62
C PHE A 71 -1.85 -17.03 -8.42
N ARG A 72 -1.33 -18.00 -9.18
CA ARG A 72 -2.15 -19.00 -9.90
C ARG A 72 -2.52 -20.22 -9.05
N THR A 73 -1.78 -20.53 -7.99
CA THR A 73 -2.14 -21.66 -7.12
C THR A 73 -3.35 -21.28 -6.29
N GLU A 74 -4.53 -21.66 -6.77
CA GLU A 74 -5.74 -21.76 -5.99
C GLU A 74 -5.56 -22.88 -4.96
N ASP A 75 -5.48 -22.51 -3.67
CA ASP A 75 -5.88 -23.39 -2.57
C ASP A 75 -7.40 -23.30 -2.41
#